data_AF-A0A5C1AJG7-F1
#
_entry.id   AF-A0A5C1AJG7-F1
#
_cell.length_a   1.000
_cell.length_b   1.000
_cell.length_c   1.000
_cell.angle_alpha   90.00
_cell.angle_beta   90.00
_cell.angle_gamma   90.00
#
_symmetry.space_group_name_H-M   'P 1'
#
loop_
_entity.id
_entity.type
_entity.pdbx_description
1 polymer ?
#
loop_
_entity_poly.entity_id
_entity_poly.type
_entity_poly.pdbx_seq_one_letter_code
_entity_poly.pdbx_strand_id
1 'polypeptide(L)'
;MTTIQPITQTQQLVEQNATVTVEFKRYLDQLLERVGGTKGGSYVGLTEDAIVIWDVDKKPTAYLLLTGNRSMADPVNMVPGMPILRLTIVQDGVGGHTLSWGPSYKFPSGLAPSLSAGGNAVDELWFSTDGTNMKLITGAKDLR
;
A
#
# COMPACT_ATOMS: atom_id res chain seq x y z
N MET A 1 -35.88 -43.77 -16.42
CA MET A 1 -35.91 -43.45 -14.99
C MET A 1 -34.49 -43.54 -14.46
N THR A 2 -33.89 -42.44 -14.02
CA THR A 2 -32.51 -42.44 -13.51
C THR A 2 -32.55 -42.70 -12.01
N THR A 3 -32.07 -43.86 -11.58
CA THR A 3 -32.03 -44.24 -10.16
C THR A 3 -30.89 -43.50 -9.46
N ILE A 4 -31.19 -42.64 -8.50
CA ILE A 4 -30.20 -41.99 -7.65
C ILE A 4 -29.75 -43.02 -6.59
N GLN A 5 -28.45 -43.32 -6.56
CA GLN A 5 -27.87 -44.22 -5.55
C GLN A 5 -27.78 -43.50 -4.19
N PRO A 6 -28.14 -44.15 -3.07
CA PRO A 6 -28.02 -43.55 -1.74
C PRO A 6 -26.54 -43.38 -1.37
N ILE A 7 -26.16 -42.18 -0.91
CA ILE A 7 -24.79 -41.90 -0.44
C ILE A 7 -24.50 -42.65 0.86
N THR A 8 -23.28 -43.18 0.98
CA THR A 8 -22.85 -43.90 2.18
C THR A 8 -22.52 -42.92 3.31
N GLN A 9 -22.65 -43.35 4.57
CA GLN A 9 -22.32 -42.51 5.74
C GLN A 9 -20.87 -41.99 5.70
N THR A 10 -19.94 -42.79 5.17
CA THR A 10 -18.54 -42.39 4.95
C THR A 10 -18.42 -41.28 3.92
N GLN A 11 -19.18 -41.31 2.82
CA GLN A 11 -19.21 -40.23 1.84
C GLN A 11 -19.81 -38.95 2.43
N GLN A 12 -20.86 -39.08 3.24
CA GLN A 12 -21.47 -37.95 3.93
C GLN A 12 -20.50 -37.27 4.91
N LEU A 13 -19.70 -38.05 5.63
CA LEU A 13 -18.65 -37.54 6.54
C LEU A 13 -17.50 -36.85 5.78
N VAL A 14 -17.12 -37.35 4.60
CA VAL A 14 -16.10 -36.72 3.74
C VAL A 14 -16.59 -35.37 3.22
N GLU A 15 -17.84 -35.28 2.76
CA GLU A 15 -18.44 -34.04 2.26
C GLU A 15 -18.60 -32.98 3.37
N GLN A 16 -18.98 -33.39 4.58
CA GLN A 16 -19.04 -32.51 5.75
C GLN A 16 -17.66 -31.95 6.13
N ASN A 17 -16.63 -32.80 6.17
CA ASN A 17 -15.27 -32.37 6.51
C ASN A 17 -14.65 -31.44 5.45
N ALA A 18 -14.95 -31.67 4.17
CA ALA A 18 -14.55 -30.77 3.09
C ALA A 18 -15.20 -29.39 3.23
N THR A 19 -16.49 -29.35 3.57
CA THR A 19 -17.25 -28.11 3.78
C THR A 19 -16.70 -27.29 4.96
N VAL A 20 -16.39 -27.92 6.09
CA VAL A 20 -15.78 -27.25 7.26
C VAL A 20 -14.43 -26.62 6.93
N THR A 21 -13.62 -27.29 6.12
CA THR A 21 -12.30 -26.80 5.71
C THR A 21 -12.42 -25.55 4.83
N VAL A 22 -13.38 -25.54 3.89
CA VAL A 22 -13.65 -24.39 3.01
C VAL A 22 -14.18 -23.19 3.81
N GLU A 23 -15.13 -23.42 4.72
CA GLU A 23 -15.72 -22.36 5.54
C GLU A 23 -14.72 -21.76 6.54
N PHE A 24 -13.86 -22.58 7.15
CA PHE A 24 -12.80 -22.07 8.03
C PHE A 24 -11.78 -21.23 7.27
N LYS A 25 -11.38 -21.65 6.06
CA LYS A 25 -10.50 -20.87 5.19
C LYS A 25 -11.15 -19.55 4.78
N ARG A 26 -12.41 -19.58 4.35
CA ARG A 26 -13.19 -18.40 3.97
C ARG A 26 -13.29 -17.41 5.13
N TYR A 27 -13.58 -17.92 6.33
CA TYR A 27 -13.65 -17.10 7.54
C TYR A 27 -12.30 -16.48 7.90
N LEU A 28 -11.21 -17.25 7.79
CA LEU A 28 -9.85 -16.74 8.03
C LEU A 28 -9.47 -15.64 7.01
N ASP A 29 -9.76 -15.84 5.73
CA ASP A 29 -9.48 -14.86 4.67
C ASP A 29 -10.31 -13.58 4.90
N GLN A 30 -11.58 -13.70 5.29
CA GLN A 30 -12.45 -12.58 5.64
C GLN A 30 -12.02 -11.86 6.92
N LEU A 31 -11.51 -12.60 7.91
CA LEU A 31 -10.97 -12.00 9.13
C LEU A 31 -9.69 -11.24 8.83
N LEU A 32 -8.78 -11.81 8.03
CA LEU A 32 -7.55 -11.13 7.60
C LEU A 32 -7.87 -9.84 6.85
N GLU A 33 -8.84 -9.88 5.94
CA GLU A 33 -9.32 -8.70 5.22
C GLU A 33 -9.91 -7.64 6.17
N ARG A 34 -10.75 -8.05 7.13
CA ARG A 34 -11.41 -7.15 8.07
C ARG A 34 -10.48 -6.56 9.14
N VAL A 35 -9.39 -7.25 9.50
CA VAL A 35 -8.38 -6.73 10.45
C VAL A 35 -7.25 -5.97 9.76
N GLY A 36 -7.39 -5.63 8.48
CA GLY A 36 -6.36 -4.92 7.70
C GLY A 36 -5.12 -5.78 7.41
N GLY A 37 -5.20 -7.09 7.68
CA GLY A 37 -4.20 -8.09 7.33
C GLY A 37 -4.16 -8.30 5.82
N THR A 38 -3.61 -7.34 5.09
CA THR A 38 -3.19 -7.62 3.72
C THR A 38 -2.07 -8.65 3.80
N LYS A 39 -2.21 -9.79 3.11
CA LYS A 39 -1.11 -10.72 2.89
C LYS A 39 -0.02 -10.02 2.06
N GLY A 40 0.89 -9.31 2.74
CA GLY A 40 1.90 -8.44 2.14
C GLY A 40 1.38 -7.01 1.94
N GLY A 41 2.16 -5.98 2.29
CA GLY A 41 1.72 -4.58 2.16
C GLY A 41 1.21 -4.31 0.75
N SER A 42 -0.07 -3.94 0.62
CA SER A 42 -0.66 -3.64 -0.69
C SER A 42 0.09 -2.46 -1.29
N TYR A 43 0.74 -2.64 -2.46
CA TYR A 43 1.26 -1.53 -3.25
C TYR A 43 0.09 -0.81 -3.92
N VAL A 44 -0.45 0.21 -3.25
CA VAL A 44 -1.69 0.88 -3.66
C VAL A 44 -1.42 2.33 -4.07
N GLY A 45 -2.10 2.77 -5.11
CA GLY A 45 -2.07 4.16 -5.55
C GLY A 45 -2.69 5.08 -4.50
N LEU A 46 -2.03 6.20 -4.21
CA LEU A 46 -2.64 7.32 -3.51
C LEU A 46 -3.68 7.95 -4.43
N THR A 47 -4.71 8.54 -3.83
CA THR A 47 -5.70 9.31 -4.58
C THR A 47 -5.00 10.52 -5.18
N GLU A 48 -5.19 10.72 -6.49
CA GLU A 48 -4.64 11.85 -7.22
C GLU A 48 -5.49 13.10 -6.90
N ASP A 49 -4.85 14.13 -6.36
CA ASP A 49 -5.45 15.42 -6.01
C ASP A 49 -4.32 16.46 -5.89
N ALA A 50 -4.61 17.74 -6.06
CA ALA A 50 -3.63 18.83 -5.91
C ALA A 50 -2.93 18.79 -4.52
N ILE A 51 -3.66 18.34 -3.49
CA ILE A 51 -3.15 18.05 -2.16
C ILE A 51 -3.36 16.57 -1.87
N VAL A 52 -2.27 15.81 -1.80
CA VAL A 52 -2.27 14.37 -1.57
C VAL A 52 -2.10 14.08 -0.08
N ILE A 53 -2.98 13.25 0.48
CA ILE A 53 -2.89 12.77 1.87
C ILE A 53 -2.50 11.29 1.86
N TRP A 54 -1.42 10.95 2.58
CA TRP A 54 -0.98 9.57 2.74
C TRP A 54 -1.45 8.99 4.08
N ASP A 55 -2.41 8.07 4.03
CA ASP A 55 -2.81 7.22 5.16
C ASP A 55 -1.83 6.04 5.27
N VAL A 56 -0.85 6.18 6.16
CA VAL A 56 0.29 5.24 6.24
C VAL A 56 -0.08 3.92 6.90
N ASP A 57 -1.15 3.89 7.69
CA ASP A 57 -1.67 2.66 8.31
C ASP A 57 -2.32 1.76 7.24
N LYS A 58 -3.09 2.36 6.34
CA LYS A 58 -3.74 1.60 5.26
C LYS A 58 -2.84 1.31 4.07
N LYS A 59 -1.90 2.21 3.77
CA LYS A 59 -1.05 2.14 2.58
C LYS A 59 0.44 2.29 2.95
N PRO A 60 1.02 1.43 3.79
CA PRO A 60 2.41 1.58 4.21
C PRO A 60 3.41 1.49 3.04
N THR A 61 2.98 0.89 1.93
CA THR A 61 3.71 0.87 0.66
C THR A 61 2.78 1.42 -0.42
N ALA A 62 3.06 2.61 -0.94
CA ALA A 62 2.16 3.33 -1.83
C ALA A 62 2.87 3.83 -3.09
N TYR A 63 2.09 4.20 -4.10
CA TYR A 63 2.60 5.01 -5.22
C TYR A 63 1.75 6.24 -5.49
N LEU A 64 2.37 7.27 -6.05
CA LEU A 64 1.72 8.48 -6.51
C LEU A 64 2.12 8.73 -7.97
N LEU A 65 1.12 8.79 -8.86
CA LEU A 65 1.29 9.25 -10.23
C LEU A 65 1.13 10.77 -10.27
N LEU A 66 2.16 11.47 -10.71
CA LEU A 66 2.14 12.92 -10.92
C LEU A 66 1.64 13.23 -12.33
N THR A 67 0.41 13.73 -12.42
CA THR A 67 -0.19 14.29 -13.65
C THR A 67 -0.10 15.82 -13.70
N GLY A 68 0.65 16.40 -12.77
CA GLY A 68 0.80 17.83 -12.54
C GLY A 68 1.65 18.07 -11.29
N ASN A 69 1.95 19.33 -10.98
CA ASN A 69 2.57 19.68 -9.70
C ASN A 69 1.61 19.36 -8.54
N ARG A 70 2.14 18.72 -7.49
CA ARG A 70 1.37 18.28 -6.32
C ARG A 70 2.01 18.71 -5.01
N SER A 71 1.22 18.66 -3.95
CA SER A 71 1.69 18.85 -2.58
C SER A 71 1.27 17.67 -1.72
N MET A 72 2.20 17.11 -0.95
CA MET A 72 1.88 16.14 0.10
C MET A 72 1.46 16.93 1.36
N ALA A 73 0.24 16.73 1.83
CA ALA A 73 -0.14 17.15 3.17
C ALA A 73 0.56 16.28 4.22
N ASP A 74 0.51 16.68 5.49
CA ASP A 74 0.99 15.81 6.57
C ASP A 74 0.25 14.46 6.54
N PRO A 75 0.98 13.34 6.65
CA PRO A 75 0.38 12.02 6.60
C PRO A 75 -0.46 11.75 7.85
N VAL A 76 -1.43 10.86 7.72
CA VAL A 76 -2.35 10.50 8.80
C VAL A 76 -2.10 9.09 9.30
N ASN A 77 -2.53 8.81 10.53
CA ASN A 77 -2.39 7.52 11.20
C ASN A 77 -0.93 7.05 11.36
N MET A 78 -0.02 7.99 11.57
CA MET A 78 1.35 7.67 11.96
C MET A 78 1.38 7.09 13.38
N VAL A 79 2.04 5.95 13.54
CA VAL A 79 2.26 5.31 14.84
C VAL A 79 3.76 5.05 15.03
N PRO A 80 4.35 5.33 16.21
CA PRO A 80 5.76 5.02 16.45
C PRO A 80 6.02 3.52 16.29
N GLY A 81 7.12 3.16 15.60
CA GLY A 81 7.50 1.76 15.43
C GLY A 81 6.79 1.02 14.28
N MET A 82 6.05 1.73 13.43
CA MET A 82 5.58 1.17 12.16
C MET A 82 6.75 0.63 11.32
N PRO A 83 6.51 -0.41 10.49
CA PRO A 83 7.47 -0.83 9.47
C PRO A 83 7.91 0.34 8.58
N ILE A 84 9.03 0.15 7.87
CA ILE A 84 9.50 1.16 6.93
C ILE A 84 8.42 1.43 5.87
N LEU A 85 8.13 2.71 5.68
CA LEU A 85 7.10 3.20 4.77
C LEU A 85 7.74 3.52 3.43
N ARG A 86 7.12 3.10 2.33
CA ARG A 86 7.64 3.28 0.97
C ARG A 86 6.67 4.08 0.13
N LEU A 87 7.15 5.14 -0.50
CA LEU A 87 6.42 5.92 -1.49
C LEU A 87 7.16 5.88 -2.82
N THR A 88 6.55 5.23 -3.82
CA THR A 88 7.00 5.29 -5.20
C THR A 88 6.35 6.49 -5.89
N ILE A 89 7.14 7.33 -6.55
CA ILE A 89 6.65 8.52 -7.25
C ILE A 89 6.89 8.29 -8.73
N VAL A 90 5.84 8.46 -9.53
CA VAL A 90 5.86 8.19 -10.97
C VAL A 90 5.47 9.47 -11.71
N GLN A 91 6.29 9.90 -12.67
CA GLN A 91 5.92 10.97 -13.60
C GLN A 91 4.92 10.45 -14.64
N ASP A 92 3.99 11.26 -15.08
CA ASP A 92 3.21 10.96 -16.29
C ASP A 92 4.11 10.94 -17.55
N GLY A 93 3.50 10.71 -18.71
CA GLY A 93 4.24 10.64 -19.98
C GLY A 93 4.93 11.95 -20.40
N VAL A 94 4.61 13.09 -19.77
CA VAL A 94 5.22 14.39 -20.05
C VAL A 94 6.45 14.60 -19.16
N GLY A 95 6.29 14.35 -17.86
CA GLY A 95 7.32 14.63 -16.86
C GLY A 95 7.44 16.12 -16.51
N GLY A 96 8.44 16.44 -15.70
CA GLY A 96 8.69 17.81 -15.23
C GLY A 96 7.84 18.25 -14.04
N HIS A 97 7.05 17.34 -13.46
CA HIS A 97 6.21 17.65 -12.31
C HIS A 97 7.00 17.63 -11.01
N THR A 98 6.60 18.49 -10.08
CA THR A 98 7.22 18.62 -8.77
C THR A 98 6.26 18.16 -7.66
N LEU A 99 6.86 17.75 -6.53
CA LEU A 99 6.15 17.39 -5.31
C LEU A 99 6.69 18.24 -4.15
N SER A 100 5.82 19.03 -3.54
CA SER A 100 6.11 19.73 -2.28
C SER A 100 5.65 18.91 -1.08
N TRP A 101 6.13 19.25 0.11
CA TRP A 101 6.00 18.41 1.30
C TRP A 101 5.48 19.19 2.51
N GLY A 102 4.55 18.60 3.24
CA GLY A 102 4.06 19.09 4.53
C GLY A 102 5.15 19.14 5.61
N PRO A 103 4.93 19.91 6.68
CA PRO A 103 5.93 20.14 7.72
C PRO A 103 6.33 18.89 8.50
N SER A 104 5.51 17.83 8.56
CA SER A 104 5.87 16.56 9.22
C SER A 104 6.92 15.75 8.47
N TYR A 105 7.16 16.04 7.18
CA TYR A 105 8.26 15.41 6.44
C TYR A 105 9.61 16.04 6.80
N LYS A 106 10.54 15.22 7.25
CA LYS A 106 11.89 15.60 7.66
C LYS A 106 12.90 14.96 6.71
N PHE A 107 13.77 15.80 6.18
CA PHE A 107 14.80 15.40 5.23
C PHE A 107 16.20 15.65 5.81
N PRO A 108 17.20 14.83 5.41
CA PRO A 108 18.60 15.10 5.74
C PRO A 108 18.98 16.53 5.35
N SER A 109 19.61 17.25 6.29
CA SER A 109 20.00 18.66 6.11
C SER A 109 18.84 19.62 5.81
N GLY A 110 17.59 19.22 6.02
CA GLY A 110 16.41 20.04 5.78
C GLY A 110 16.03 20.23 4.30
N LEU A 111 16.63 19.48 3.38
CA LEU A 111 16.39 19.61 1.94
C LEU A 111 15.60 18.42 1.40
N ALA A 112 14.43 18.70 0.79
CA ALA A 112 13.64 17.67 0.14
C ALA A 112 14.42 17.00 -1.01
N PRO A 113 14.24 15.69 -1.26
CA PRO A 113 14.88 15.01 -2.37
C PRO A 113 14.38 15.59 -3.70
N SER A 114 15.28 15.73 -4.68
CA SER A 114 14.88 16.09 -6.04
C SER A 114 14.28 14.88 -6.74
N LEU A 115 13.19 15.09 -7.47
CA LEU A 115 12.59 14.06 -8.32
C LEU A 115 13.27 13.99 -9.69
N SER A 116 13.16 12.87 -10.35
CA SER A 116 13.47 12.68 -11.76
C SER A 116 12.36 13.34 -12.58
N ALA A 117 12.74 14.08 -13.61
CA ALA A 117 11.83 14.90 -14.40
C ALA A 117 11.46 14.26 -15.75
N GLY A 118 12.05 13.13 -16.12
CA GLY A 118 11.72 12.44 -17.37
C GLY A 118 10.27 11.94 -17.35
N GLY A 119 9.62 11.94 -18.52
CA GLY A 119 8.33 11.29 -18.67
C GLY A 119 8.43 9.81 -18.29
N ASN A 120 7.46 9.32 -17.53
CA ASN A 120 7.43 7.96 -16.94
C ASN A 120 8.59 7.65 -15.97
N ALA A 121 9.37 8.65 -15.54
CA ALA A 121 10.41 8.41 -14.57
C ALA A 121 9.83 7.94 -13.24
N VAL A 122 10.51 6.99 -12.61
CA VAL A 122 10.12 6.39 -11.33
C VAL A 122 11.20 6.69 -10.30
N ASP A 123 10.79 7.30 -9.20
CA ASP A 123 11.61 7.49 -8.01
C ASP A 123 11.00 6.73 -6.83
N GLU A 124 11.82 6.39 -5.85
CA GLU A 124 11.36 5.70 -4.65
C GLU A 124 11.96 6.32 -3.39
N LEU A 125 11.09 6.66 -2.44
CA LEU A 125 11.46 7.25 -1.17
C LEU A 125 11.02 6.35 -0.02
N TRP A 126 11.94 6.11 0.92
CA TRP A 126 11.71 5.27 2.09
C TRP A 126 11.78 6.10 3.37
N PHE A 127 10.79 5.92 4.24
CA PHE A 127 10.62 6.70 5.45
C PHE A 127 10.50 5.81 6.69
N SER A 128 10.98 6.33 7.82
CA SER A 128 10.57 5.88 9.15
C SER A 128 9.62 6.90 9.77
N THR A 129 8.80 6.49 10.73
CA THR A 129 7.94 7.40 11.50
C THR A 129 8.15 7.23 13.00
N ASP A 130 8.09 8.35 13.73
CA ASP A 130 8.05 8.40 15.19
C ASP A 130 6.64 8.71 15.73
N GLY A 131 5.61 8.60 14.89
CA GLY A 131 4.22 8.95 15.22
C GLY A 131 3.88 10.44 15.01
N THR A 132 4.88 11.31 14.82
CA THR A 132 4.68 12.76 14.58
C THR A 132 5.34 13.22 13.28
N ASN A 133 6.52 12.68 12.97
CA ASN A 133 7.34 13.05 11.82
C ASN A 133 7.59 11.84 10.92
N MET A 134 7.58 12.08 9.61
CA MET A 134 8.13 11.18 8.60
C MET A 134 9.58 11.54 8.34
N LYS A 135 10.51 10.62 8.57
CA LYS A 135 11.95 10.86 8.40
C LYS A 135 12.44 10.08 7.19
N LEU A 136 12.91 10.79 6.17
CA LEU A 136 13.49 10.16 4.99
C LEU A 136 14.75 9.37 5.40
N ILE A 137 14.78 8.09 5.05
CA ILE A 137 15.91 7.18 5.26
C ILE A 137 16.80 7.19 4.03
N THR A 138 16.19 7.00 2.86
CA THR A 138 16.89 6.96 1.57
C THR A 138 15.93 7.28 0.44
N GLY A 139 16.49 7.73 -0.69
CA GLY A 139 15.78 7.92 -1.94
C GLY A 139 16.59 7.34 -3.10
N ALA A 140 15.90 6.67 -4.02
CA ALA A 140 16.45 6.21 -5.30
C ALA A 140 15.73 6.94 -6.44
N LYS A 141 16.49 7.26 -7.49
CA LYS A 141 16.01 8.03 -8.65
C LYS A 141 16.19 7.25 -9.94
N ASP A 142 15.32 7.51 -10.92
CA ASP A 142 15.40 6.94 -12.28
C ASP A 142 15.50 5.41 -12.24
N LEU A 143 14.62 4.77 -11.47
CA LEU A 143 14.48 3.33 -11.47
C LEU A 143 13.85 2.92 -12.81
N ARG A 144 14.58 2.11 -13.59
CA ARG A 144 14.20 1.63 -14.92
C ARG A 144 13.70 0.19 -14.87
#